data_AF-A0A4S3ZZ40-F1
#
_entry.id   AF-A0A4S3ZZ40-F1
#
_cell.length_a   1.000
_cell.length_b   1.000
_cell.length_c   1.000
_cell.angle_alpha   90.00
_cell.angle_beta   90.00
_cell.angle_gamma   90.00
#
_symmetry.space_group_name_H-M   'P 1'
#
loop_
_entity.id
_entity.type
_entity.pdbx_description
1 polymer ?
#
loop_
_entity_poly.entity_id
_entity_poly.type
_entity_poly.pdbx_seq_one_letter_code
_entity_poly.pdbx_strand_id
1 'polypeptide(L)'
;MSEHYKKTVITLSVFLIQLLVFGQEKQIKDMDNDGVKDTIKFNRAELTIVCKLSTHNFKPLLSKQIKTIGMSYSAGIETTRNGFTFYIDYENGGFKNRFRYNPKTKKVQLIGISLYEHEKDKKQVEAKSNVNLLTGDFIGNTTFYGVENLRTIKAKMHFKTINLGDFSDKTFFDYSERCRELYEKTKTIN
;
A
#
# COMPACT_ATOMS: atom_id res chain seq x y z
N MET A 1 4.51 52.39 9.30
CA MET A 1 3.86 51.09 9.62
C MET A 1 4.21 50.73 11.05
N SER A 2 3.22 50.62 11.95
CA SER A 2 3.49 50.46 13.40
C SER A 2 4.21 49.14 13.69
N GLU A 3 5.00 49.11 14.77
CA GLU A 3 5.73 47.91 15.18
C GLU A 3 4.79 46.72 15.47
N HIS A 4 3.59 47.01 15.98
CA HIS A 4 2.52 46.03 16.16
C HIS A 4 2.08 45.39 14.84
N TYR A 5 1.93 46.18 13.77
CA TYR A 5 1.52 45.66 12.47
C TYR A 5 2.56 44.69 11.89
N LYS A 6 3.85 45.00 12.06
CA LYS A 6 4.96 44.12 11.65
C LYS A 6 4.93 42.79 12.41
N LYS A 7 4.72 42.82 13.73
CA LYS A 7 4.63 41.62 14.58
C LYS A 7 3.47 40.73 14.16
N THR A 8 2.28 41.30 13.91
CA THR A 8 1.11 40.54 13.47
C THR A 8 1.31 39.84 12.11
N VAL A 9 1.89 40.53 11.13
CA VAL A 9 2.15 39.96 9.79
C VAL A 9 3.16 38.81 9.86
N ILE A 10 4.21 38.94 10.68
CA ILE A 10 5.21 37.89 10.89
C ILE A 10 4.56 36.67 11.53
N THR A 11 3.77 36.84 12.59
CA THR A 11 3.07 35.74 13.27
C THR A 11 2.12 35.01 12.31
N LEU A 12 1.36 35.74 11.50
CA LEU A 12 0.43 35.15 10.53
C LEU A 12 1.18 34.35 9.44
N SER A 13 2.32 34.87 9.00
CA SER A 13 3.17 34.21 8.00
C SER A 13 3.79 32.93 8.54
N VAL A 14 4.30 32.95 9.78
CA VAL A 14 4.83 31.75 10.46
C VAL A 14 3.73 30.71 10.64
N PHE A 15 2.51 31.13 11.00
CA PHE A 15 1.38 30.22 11.14
C PHE A 15 0.98 29.56 9.80
N LEU A 16 0.93 30.32 8.70
CA LEU A 16 0.68 29.77 7.36
C LEU A 16 1.75 28.76 6.93
N ILE A 17 3.03 29.04 7.22
CA ILE A 17 4.13 28.13 6.89
C ILE A 17 4.01 26.81 7.65
N GLN A 18 3.59 26.85 8.92
CA GLN A 18 3.36 25.63 9.71
C GLN A 18 2.27 24.75 9.09
N LEU A 19 1.16 25.33 8.61
CA LEU A 19 0.08 24.59 7.95
C LEU A 19 0.55 23.84 6.68
N LEU A 20 1.48 24.43 5.92
CA LEU A 20 2.04 23.80 4.72
C LEU A 20 2.95 22.60 5.03
N VAL A 21 3.66 22.64 6.16
CA VAL A 21 4.57 21.56 6.59
C VAL A 21 3.81 20.38 7.17
N PHE A 22 2.78 20.63 7.99
CA PHE A 22 1.97 19.58 8.61
C PHE A 22 1.06 18.83 7.61
N GLY A 23 0.79 19.40 6.42
CA GLY A 23 -0.04 18.78 5.39
C GLY A 23 0.65 17.70 4.54
N GLN A 24 1.97 17.48 4.67
CA GLN A 24 2.66 16.43 3.92
C GLN A 24 2.85 15.18 4.78
N GLU A 25 2.05 14.14 4.53
CA GLU A 25 2.19 12.80 5.12
C GLU A 25 3.47 12.10 4.61
N LYS A 26 4.62 12.54 5.12
CA LYS A 26 5.94 11.98 4.85
C LYS A 26 6.39 11.18 6.05
N GLN A 27 6.69 9.91 5.83
CA GLN A 27 7.25 9.03 6.85
C GLN A 27 8.78 9.04 6.79
N ILE A 28 9.42 9.01 7.96
CA ILE A 28 10.88 9.03 8.12
C ILE A 28 11.30 7.75 8.85
N LYS A 29 12.13 6.93 8.20
CA LYS A 29 12.58 5.64 8.75
C LYS A 29 13.85 5.20 8.03
N ASP A 30 14.74 4.49 8.71
CA ASP A 30 15.82 3.74 8.08
C ASP A 30 15.23 2.47 7.42
N MET A 31 15.17 2.43 6.08
CA MET A 31 14.53 1.36 5.32
C MET A 31 15.53 0.37 4.73
N ASP A 32 16.77 0.79 4.48
CA ASP A 32 17.84 -0.06 3.94
C ASP A 32 18.82 -0.59 5.00
N ASN A 33 18.64 -0.18 6.27
CA ASN A 33 19.38 -0.58 7.46
C ASN A 33 20.86 -0.17 7.43
N ASP A 34 21.16 1.01 6.87
CA ASP A 34 22.51 1.60 6.89
C ASP A 34 22.72 2.60 8.05
N GLY A 35 21.72 2.79 8.90
CA GLY A 35 21.74 3.72 10.03
C GLY A 35 21.33 5.15 9.67
N VAL A 36 21.07 5.45 8.40
CA VAL A 36 20.66 6.76 7.91
C VAL A 36 19.14 6.80 7.72
N LYS A 37 18.51 7.95 7.99
CA LYS A 37 17.07 8.10 7.84
C LYS A 37 16.68 8.30 6.38
N ASP A 38 15.83 7.41 5.89
CA ASP A 38 15.17 7.51 4.59
C ASP A 38 13.80 8.16 4.69
N THR A 39 13.21 8.39 3.51
CA THR A 39 11.88 8.99 3.42
C THR A 39 10.99 8.20 2.49
N ILE A 40 9.73 8.04 2.89
CA ILE A 40 8.67 7.46 2.07
C ILE A 40 7.42 8.31 2.18
N LYS A 41 6.79 8.57 1.04
CA LYS A 41 5.49 9.25 0.98
C LYS A 41 4.66 8.74 -0.19
N PHE A 42 3.35 8.91 -0.08
CA PHE A 42 2.46 8.82 -1.22
C PHE A 42 2.25 10.23 -1.79
N ASN A 43 2.66 10.46 -3.03
CA ASN A 43 2.45 11.71 -3.73
C ASN A 43 1.05 11.69 -4.36
N ARG A 44 0.10 12.39 -3.72
CA ARG A 44 -1.30 12.46 -4.18
C ARG A 44 -1.47 13.20 -5.52
N ALA A 45 -0.61 14.16 -5.86
CA ALA A 45 -0.70 14.88 -7.13
C ALA A 45 -0.34 13.98 -8.32
N GLU A 46 0.73 13.21 -8.16
CA GLU A 46 1.22 12.30 -9.21
C GLU A 46 0.65 10.88 -9.11
N LEU A 47 -0.08 10.58 -8.02
CA LEU A 47 -0.57 9.25 -7.65
C LEU A 47 0.55 8.19 -7.64
N THR A 48 1.70 8.53 -7.06
CA THR A 48 2.88 7.66 -7.00
C THR A 48 3.41 7.50 -5.58
N ILE A 49 4.01 6.35 -5.31
CA ILE A 49 4.82 6.12 -4.11
C ILE A 49 6.23 6.66 -4.39
N VAL A 50 6.78 7.45 -3.45
CA VAL A 50 8.10 8.06 -3.57
C VAL A 50 8.97 7.63 -2.39
N CYS A 51 9.99 6.81 -2.65
CA CYS A 51 11.06 6.52 -1.69
C CYS A 51 12.29 7.39 -2.00
N LYS A 52 13.00 7.85 -0.98
CA LYS A 52 14.38 8.34 -1.11
C LYS A 52 15.24 7.64 -0.08
N LEU A 53 16.18 6.83 -0.57
CA LEU A 53 17.07 6.01 0.25
C LEU A 53 18.47 6.62 0.29
N SER A 54 19.13 6.56 1.43
CA SER A 54 20.54 6.91 1.62
C SER A 54 21.46 6.10 0.71
N THR A 55 21.24 4.78 0.57
CA THR A 55 22.01 3.92 -0.37
C THR A 55 21.87 4.32 -1.84
N HIS A 56 20.91 5.18 -2.16
CA HIS A 56 20.65 5.72 -3.50
C HIS A 56 20.96 7.22 -3.59
N ASN A 57 21.76 7.77 -2.66
CA ASN A 57 22.07 9.19 -2.57
C ASN A 57 20.80 10.06 -2.54
N PHE A 58 19.73 9.57 -1.92
CA PHE A 58 18.41 10.19 -1.83
C PHE A 58 17.76 10.53 -3.17
N LYS A 59 18.21 9.91 -4.27
CA LYS A 59 17.51 9.99 -5.57
C LYS A 59 16.13 9.36 -5.42
N PRO A 60 15.08 9.98 -6.00
CA PRO A 60 13.72 9.47 -5.90
C PRO A 60 13.58 8.14 -6.63
N LEU A 61 13.09 7.13 -5.91
CA LEU A 61 12.59 5.87 -6.45
C LEU A 61 11.07 5.97 -6.48
N LEU A 62 10.50 5.86 -7.67
CA LEU A 62 9.07 6.09 -7.92
C LEU A 62 8.39 4.78 -8.27
N SER A 63 7.14 4.62 -7.84
CA SER A 63 6.24 3.67 -8.50
C SER A 63 5.75 4.21 -9.84
N LYS A 64 5.08 3.36 -10.62
CA LYS A 64 4.18 3.88 -11.67
C LYS A 64 2.97 4.52 -11.01
N GLN A 65 2.20 5.25 -11.82
CA GLN A 65 0.95 5.87 -11.38
C GLN A 65 -0.06 4.80 -10.91
N ILE A 66 -0.79 5.09 -9.83
CA ILE A 66 -1.80 4.23 -9.21
C ILE A 66 -3.15 4.96 -9.28
N LYS A 67 -3.84 4.82 -10.41
CA LYS A 67 -5.08 5.54 -10.72
C LYS A 67 -6.29 5.01 -9.96
N THR A 68 -6.25 3.76 -9.50
CA THR A 68 -7.38 3.12 -8.78
C THR A 68 -7.70 3.80 -7.45
N ILE A 69 -6.85 4.73 -7.00
CA ILE A 69 -7.04 5.55 -5.80
C ILE A 69 -8.16 6.58 -5.97
N GLY A 70 -8.48 7.01 -7.20
CA GLY A 70 -9.54 8.00 -7.44
C GLY A 70 -10.93 7.61 -6.92
N MET A 71 -11.13 6.32 -6.62
CA MET A 71 -12.37 5.78 -6.06
C MET A 71 -12.23 5.32 -4.60
N SER A 72 -11.07 5.52 -3.98
CA SER A 72 -10.79 5.05 -2.61
C SER A 72 -11.33 6.02 -1.56
N TYR A 73 -11.76 5.48 -0.42
CA TYR A 73 -12.09 6.26 0.78
C TYR A 73 -10.82 6.78 1.44
N SER A 74 -9.78 5.95 1.50
CA SER A 74 -8.48 6.36 2.00
C SER A 74 -7.34 5.60 1.31
N ALA A 75 -6.18 6.23 1.24
CA ALA A 75 -4.95 5.60 0.77
C ALA A 75 -3.75 6.28 1.41
N GLY A 76 -2.71 5.51 1.72
CA GLY A 76 -1.56 6.04 2.44
C GLY A 76 -0.41 5.06 2.63
N ILE A 77 0.56 5.48 3.44
CA ILE A 77 1.75 4.69 3.77
C ILE A 77 1.81 4.49 5.29
N GLU A 78 2.00 3.25 5.69
CA GLU A 78 2.32 2.87 7.06
C GLU A 78 3.74 2.30 7.11
N THR A 79 4.58 2.76 8.05
CA THR A 79 5.89 2.13 8.23
C THR A 79 5.76 0.80 8.97
N THR A 80 6.59 -0.17 8.64
CA THR A 80 6.66 -1.46 9.33
C THR A 80 8.07 -1.67 9.88
N ARG A 81 8.31 -2.71 10.69
CA ARG A 81 9.66 -2.98 11.22
C ARG A 81 10.72 -3.05 10.12
N ASN A 82 10.42 -3.74 9.01
CA ASN A 82 11.37 -4.07 7.94
C ASN A 82 11.02 -3.42 6.58
N GLY A 83 10.30 -2.30 6.58
CA GLY A 83 9.90 -1.63 5.34
C GLY A 83 8.66 -0.77 5.53
N PHE A 84 7.70 -0.85 4.61
CA PHE A 84 6.45 -0.11 4.68
C PHE A 84 5.30 -0.86 3.98
N THR A 85 4.07 -0.44 4.28
CA THR A 85 2.85 -0.89 3.63
C THR A 85 2.24 0.29 2.89
N PHE A 86 1.91 0.11 1.62
CA PHE A 86 1.00 0.99 0.91
C PHE A 86 -0.41 0.40 0.94
N TYR A 87 -1.37 1.15 1.47
CA TYR A 87 -2.76 0.72 1.58
C TYR A 87 -3.68 1.56 0.70
N ILE A 88 -4.73 0.92 0.20
CA ILE A 88 -5.88 1.58 -0.42
C ILE A 88 -7.13 0.93 0.16
N ASP A 89 -7.95 1.73 0.82
CA ASP A 89 -9.21 1.30 1.42
C ASP A 89 -10.37 1.91 0.64
N TYR A 90 -11.27 1.04 0.20
CA TYR A 90 -12.59 1.34 -0.36
C TYR A 90 -13.66 1.07 0.69
N GLU A 91 -14.88 1.50 0.43
CA GLU A 91 -16.03 1.25 1.33
C GLU A 91 -16.23 -0.26 1.60
N ASN A 92 -16.09 -1.07 0.55
CA ASN A 92 -16.42 -2.50 0.56
C ASN A 92 -15.21 -3.40 0.36
N GLY A 93 -14.01 -2.90 0.58
CA GLY A 93 -12.80 -3.69 0.41
C GLY A 93 -11.54 -2.85 0.37
N GLY A 94 -10.40 -3.47 0.10
CA GLY A 94 -9.14 -2.75 0.06
C GLY A 94 -7.93 -3.65 -0.11
N PHE A 95 -6.80 -3.02 -0.37
CA PHE A 95 -5.53 -3.68 -0.59
C PHE A 95 -4.47 -3.19 0.39
N LYS A 96 -3.60 -4.10 0.83
CA LYS A 96 -2.36 -3.77 1.55
C LYS A 96 -1.17 -4.38 0.84
N ASN A 97 -0.22 -3.54 0.42
CA ASN A 97 0.96 -3.92 -0.35
C ASN A 97 2.21 -3.68 0.50
N ARG A 98 2.88 -4.75 0.91
CA ARG A 98 4.05 -4.70 1.79
C ARG A 98 5.33 -4.64 0.96
N PHE A 99 6.13 -3.62 1.18
CA PHE A 99 7.42 -3.41 0.54
C PHE A 99 8.57 -3.52 1.54
N ARG A 100 9.72 -3.98 1.05
CA ARG A 100 10.97 -4.05 1.80
C ARG A 100 12.16 -3.81 0.88
N TYR A 101 13.21 -3.16 1.40
CA TYR A 101 14.48 -3.07 0.70
C TYR A 101 15.18 -4.42 0.61
N ASN A 102 15.63 -4.79 -0.58
CA ASN A 102 16.42 -5.98 -0.83
C ASN A 102 17.90 -5.57 -0.99
N PRO A 103 18.79 -5.89 -0.03
CA PRO A 103 20.19 -5.45 -0.07
C PRO A 103 20.99 -6.14 -1.19
N LYS A 104 20.55 -7.32 -1.66
CA LYS A 104 21.23 -8.03 -2.75
C LYS A 104 21.01 -7.35 -4.09
N THR A 105 19.76 -6.94 -4.35
CA THR A 105 19.39 -6.29 -5.63
C THR A 105 19.43 -4.77 -5.56
N LYS A 106 19.59 -4.20 -4.36
CA LYS A 106 19.50 -2.77 -4.04
C LYS A 106 18.18 -2.16 -4.51
N LYS A 107 17.07 -2.88 -4.40
CA LYS A 107 15.74 -2.42 -4.83
C LYS A 107 14.72 -2.51 -3.70
N VAL A 108 13.76 -1.59 -3.70
CA VAL A 108 12.54 -1.72 -2.90
C VAL A 108 11.62 -2.72 -3.59
N GLN A 109 11.38 -3.86 -2.95
CA GLN A 109 10.66 -5.00 -3.51
C GLN A 109 9.31 -5.18 -2.82
N LEU A 110 8.27 -5.49 -3.59
CA LEU A 110 6.99 -5.95 -3.06
C LEU A 110 7.13 -7.39 -2.54
N ILE A 111 6.83 -7.59 -1.25
CA ILE A 111 7.01 -8.88 -0.57
C ILE A 111 5.69 -9.53 -0.16
N GLY A 112 4.58 -8.79 -0.17
CA GLY A 112 3.27 -9.34 0.14
C GLY A 112 2.14 -8.44 -0.33
N ILE A 113 1.03 -9.06 -0.70
CA ILE A 113 -0.22 -8.37 -1.02
C ILE A 113 -1.32 -9.01 -0.17
N SER A 114 -2.18 -8.18 0.40
CA SER A 114 -3.42 -8.61 1.05
C SER A 114 -4.60 -7.89 0.41
N LEU A 115 -5.73 -8.58 0.35
CA LEU A 115 -7.02 -8.09 -0.14
C LEU A 115 -8.07 -8.43 0.91
N TYR A 116 -8.97 -7.50 1.17
CA TYR A 116 -10.22 -7.76 1.88
C TYR A 116 -11.39 -7.22 1.07
N GLU A 117 -12.50 -7.93 1.07
CA GLU A 117 -13.72 -7.58 0.33
C GLU A 117 -14.93 -7.93 1.20
N HIS A 118 -15.92 -7.04 1.18
CA HIS A 118 -17.22 -7.18 1.84
C HIS A 118 -18.30 -6.92 0.81
N GLU A 119 -19.01 -7.94 0.33
CA GLU A 119 -20.15 -7.74 -0.58
C GLU A 119 -21.45 -7.90 0.23
N LYS A 120 -22.23 -6.83 0.36
CA LYS A 120 -23.53 -6.86 1.07
C LYS A 120 -24.62 -7.61 0.29
N ASP A 121 -24.57 -7.62 -1.04
CA ASP A 121 -25.70 -7.99 -1.91
C ASP A 121 -25.46 -9.21 -2.81
N LYS A 122 -24.40 -10.01 -2.57
CA LYS A 122 -24.03 -11.14 -3.44
C LYS A 122 -23.69 -12.43 -2.68
N LYS A 123 -23.49 -13.50 -3.45
CA LYS A 123 -23.23 -14.90 -3.05
C LYS A 123 -21.99 -15.11 -2.14
N GLN A 124 -21.27 -14.06 -1.75
CA GLN A 124 -20.06 -14.10 -0.93
C GLN A 124 -20.17 -12.96 0.08
N VAL A 125 -20.09 -13.25 1.38
CA VAL A 125 -20.37 -12.25 2.43
C VAL A 125 -19.07 -11.53 2.82
N GLU A 126 -17.97 -12.28 2.94
CA GLU A 126 -16.64 -11.73 3.20
C GLU A 126 -15.55 -12.53 2.48
N ALA A 127 -14.50 -11.84 2.04
CA ALA A 127 -13.28 -12.45 1.52
C ALA A 127 -12.05 -11.73 2.08
N LYS A 128 -11.07 -12.50 2.57
CA LYS A 128 -9.78 -11.98 3.03
C LYS A 128 -8.67 -12.88 2.53
N SER A 129 -7.76 -12.35 1.73
CA SER A 129 -6.60 -13.10 1.25
C SER A 129 -5.29 -12.37 1.50
N ASN A 130 -4.23 -13.15 1.60
CA ASN A 130 -2.87 -12.66 1.54
C ASN A 130 -1.97 -13.64 0.78
N VAL A 131 -0.97 -13.08 0.11
CA VAL A 131 0.11 -13.84 -0.52
C VAL A 131 1.47 -13.33 -0.05
N ASN A 132 2.37 -14.26 0.25
CA ASN A 132 3.80 -13.98 0.43
C ASN A 132 4.50 -14.11 -0.93
N LEU A 133 4.92 -12.99 -1.52
CA LEU A 133 5.53 -13.01 -2.87
C LEU A 133 6.92 -13.63 -2.88
N LEU A 134 7.56 -13.83 -1.73
CA LEU A 134 8.86 -14.48 -1.63
C LEU A 134 8.75 -16.01 -1.70
N THR A 135 7.68 -16.58 -1.14
CA THR A 135 7.48 -18.04 -1.06
C THR A 135 6.36 -18.56 -1.98
N GLY A 136 5.53 -17.64 -2.49
CA GLY A 136 4.30 -17.94 -3.21
C GLY A 136 3.19 -18.48 -2.30
N ASP A 137 3.36 -18.49 -0.99
CA ASP A 137 2.32 -18.99 -0.07
C ASP A 137 1.11 -18.07 -0.09
N PHE A 138 -0.03 -18.63 -0.47
CA PHE A 138 -1.31 -17.95 -0.47
C PHE A 138 -2.21 -18.53 0.62
N ILE A 139 -2.88 -17.66 1.35
CA ILE A 139 -3.96 -18.01 2.28
C ILE A 139 -5.14 -17.07 2.03
N GLY A 140 -6.28 -17.66 1.68
CA GLY A 140 -7.56 -16.98 1.53
C GLY A 140 -8.57 -17.52 2.54
N ASN A 141 -9.44 -16.66 3.05
CA ASN A 141 -10.58 -17.02 3.88
C ASN A 141 -11.82 -16.38 3.28
N THR A 142 -12.89 -17.16 3.12
CA THR A 142 -14.13 -16.62 2.57
C THR A 142 -15.36 -17.32 3.11
N THR A 143 -16.47 -16.58 3.18
CA THR A 143 -17.82 -17.08 3.46
C THR A 143 -18.69 -16.92 2.22
N PHE A 144 -19.53 -17.93 1.96
CA PHE A 144 -20.49 -17.89 0.85
C PHE A 144 -21.90 -17.69 1.38
N TYR A 145 -22.76 -17.05 0.60
CA TYR A 145 -24.16 -16.83 0.95
C TYR A 145 -24.85 -18.17 1.22
N GLY A 146 -25.53 -18.27 2.36
CA GLY A 146 -26.16 -19.52 2.83
C GLY A 146 -25.18 -20.55 3.42
N VAL A 147 -23.89 -20.21 3.55
CA VAL A 147 -22.87 -21.05 4.18
C VAL A 147 -22.20 -20.27 5.31
N GLU A 148 -22.57 -20.60 6.56
CA GLU A 148 -22.04 -19.92 7.76
C GLU A 148 -20.55 -20.22 8.02
N ASN A 149 -20.02 -21.30 7.44
CA ASN A 149 -18.65 -21.73 7.70
C ASN A 149 -17.63 -20.98 6.84
N LEU A 150 -16.66 -20.35 7.52
CA LEU A 150 -15.47 -19.79 6.89
C LEU A 150 -14.66 -20.90 6.20
N ARG A 151 -14.45 -20.77 4.89
CA ARG A 151 -13.59 -21.67 4.12
C ARG A 151 -12.20 -21.06 4.01
N THR A 152 -11.19 -21.79 4.49
CA THR A 152 -9.78 -21.45 4.31
C THR A 152 -9.23 -22.16 3.09
N ILE A 153 -8.65 -21.40 2.18
CA ILE A 153 -7.95 -21.87 0.98
C ILE A 153 -6.46 -21.65 1.19
N LYS A 154 -5.67 -22.72 1.08
CA LYS A 154 -4.22 -22.66 1.05
C LYS A 154 -3.76 -23.10 -0.33
N ALA A 155 -2.95 -22.29 -0.98
CA ALA A 155 -2.46 -22.56 -2.33
C ALA A 155 -1.07 -21.97 -2.56
N LYS A 156 -0.49 -22.29 -3.72
CA LYS A 156 0.68 -21.58 -4.24
C LYS A 156 0.24 -20.59 -5.30
N MET A 157 0.66 -19.33 -5.15
CA MET A 157 0.39 -18.24 -6.08
C MET A 157 1.70 -17.50 -6.36
N HIS A 158 2.41 -17.93 -7.40
CA HIS A 158 3.70 -17.36 -7.76
C HIS A 158 3.54 -16.09 -8.61
N PHE A 159 4.26 -15.04 -8.23
CA PHE A 159 4.42 -13.81 -8.99
C PHE A 159 5.85 -13.68 -9.47
N LYS A 160 6.03 -13.00 -10.60
CA LYS A 160 7.35 -12.45 -10.93
C LYS A 160 7.74 -11.44 -9.84
N THR A 161 9.04 -11.26 -9.62
CA THR A 161 9.53 -10.22 -8.72
C THR A 161 9.05 -8.85 -9.17
N ILE A 162 8.36 -8.12 -8.29
CA ILE A 162 7.87 -6.75 -8.53
C ILE A 162 8.69 -5.80 -7.66
N ASN A 163 9.39 -4.87 -8.29
CA ASN A 163 10.06 -3.77 -7.60
C ASN A 163 9.16 -2.54 -7.59
N LEU A 164 9.47 -1.55 -6.76
CA LEU A 164 8.71 -0.31 -6.66
C LEU A 164 8.49 0.33 -8.03
N GLY A 165 9.53 0.43 -8.87
CA GLY A 165 9.45 1.00 -10.22
C GLY A 165 8.53 0.25 -11.20
N ASP A 166 8.18 -1.00 -10.90
CA ASP A 166 7.29 -1.81 -11.71
C ASP A 166 5.85 -1.81 -11.16
N PHE A 167 5.66 -1.40 -9.90
CA PHE A 167 4.39 -1.41 -9.18
C PHE A 167 3.39 -0.41 -9.77
N SER A 168 2.16 -0.87 -10.01
CA SER A 168 1.06 -0.11 -10.62
C SER A 168 -0.30 -0.75 -10.32
N ASP A 169 -1.39 -0.13 -10.79
CA ASP A 169 -2.76 -0.68 -10.75
C ASP A 169 -2.85 -2.14 -11.24
N LYS A 170 -2.04 -2.51 -12.23
CA LYS A 170 -1.98 -3.89 -12.75
C LYS A 170 -1.66 -4.91 -11.65
N THR A 171 -0.84 -4.53 -10.67
CA THR A 171 -0.49 -5.43 -9.55
C THR A 171 -1.72 -5.81 -8.72
N PHE A 172 -2.62 -4.86 -8.51
CA PHE A 172 -3.84 -5.04 -7.74
C PHE A 172 -4.83 -5.93 -8.51
N PHE A 173 -5.05 -5.61 -9.78
CA PHE A 173 -5.98 -6.36 -10.63
C PHE A 173 -5.50 -7.80 -10.84
N ASP A 174 -4.23 -8.01 -11.16
CA ASP A 174 -3.65 -9.35 -11.32
C ASP A 174 -3.82 -10.19 -10.04
N TYR A 175 -3.67 -9.59 -8.86
CA TYR A 175 -3.85 -10.30 -7.59
C TYR A 175 -5.31 -10.60 -7.28
N SER A 176 -6.22 -9.63 -7.46
CA SER A 176 -7.66 -9.80 -7.24
C SER A 176 -8.24 -10.87 -8.16
N GLU A 177 -7.90 -10.87 -9.45
CA GLU A 177 -8.36 -11.89 -10.40
C GLU A 177 -7.93 -13.29 -9.99
N ARG A 178 -6.67 -13.48 -9.59
CA ARG A 178 -6.16 -14.76 -9.10
C ARG A 178 -6.82 -15.21 -7.79
N CYS A 179 -7.15 -14.28 -6.90
CA CYS A 179 -7.93 -14.60 -5.69
C CYS A 179 -9.33 -15.12 -6.07
N ARG A 180 -10.01 -14.42 -6.98
CA ARG A 180 -11.34 -14.80 -7.47
C ARG A 180 -11.35 -16.20 -8.08
N GLU A 181 -10.36 -16.53 -8.91
CA GLU A 181 -10.23 -17.88 -9.48
C GLU A 181 -10.13 -18.98 -8.42
N LEU A 182 -9.37 -18.73 -7.34
CA LEU A 182 -9.26 -19.68 -6.23
C LEU A 182 -10.56 -19.81 -5.44
N TYR A 183 -11.27 -18.70 -5.21
CA TYR A 183 -12.57 -18.71 -4.54
C TYR A 183 -13.63 -19.46 -5.35
N GLU A 184 -13.72 -19.21 -6.66
CA GLU A 184 -14.68 -19.88 -7.55
C GLU A 184 -14.43 -21.40 -7.62
N LYS A 185 -13.18 -21.84 -7.76
CA LYS A 185 -12.83 -23.28 -7.72
C LYS A 185 -13.26 -23.97 -6.42
N THR A 186 -13.30 -23.22 -5.32
CA THR A 186 -13.71 -23.75 -4.01
C THR A 186 -15.23 -23.80 -3.83
N LYS A 187 -16.01 -23.07 -4.64
CA LYS A 187 -17.47 -23.17 -4.68
C LYS A 187 -17.95 -24.45 -5.36
N THR A 188 -17.23 -24.89 -6.39
CA THR A 188 -17.60 -26.07 -7.20
C THR A 188 -17.22 -27.41 -6.58
N ILE A 189 -16.41 -27.40 -5.52
CA ILE A 189 -16.10 -28.59 -4.71
C ILE A 189 -17.15 -28.65 -3.60
N ASN A 190 -18.35 -29.12 -3.96
CA ASN A 190 -19.43 -29.59 -3.08
C ASN A 190 -20.32 -30.52 -3.90
#